data_AF-A0A533Z0R9-F1
#
_entry.id   AF-A0A533Z0R9-F1
#
_cell.length_a   1.000
_cell.length_b   1.000
_cell.length_c   1.000
_cell.angle_alpha   90.00
_cell.angle_beta   90.00
_cell.angle_gamma   90.00
#
_symmetry.space_group_name_H-M   'P 1'
#
loop_
_entity.id
_entity.type
_entity.pdbx_description
1 polymer ?
#
loop_
_entity_poly.entity_id
_entity_poly.type
_entity_poly.pdbx_seq_one_letter_code
_entity_poly.pdbx_strand_id
1 'polypeptide(L)'
;MFTRRDMLGRLVWGLTFLPSVAFAPRSIVNTLLFEPDGALVPAKPLPPNPFMRDGKALVAIVRGDDPLAMLQAGLNLIGGIGRLGLHGKRVLIKPNVVNDRPPPSTTHPKVVAAVVRLVREAGAQAVTVADSSGIIRFPSSANLAATGIK
;
A
#
# COMPACT_ATOMS: atom_id res chain seq x y z
N MET A 1 38.17 10.09 -15.30
CA MET A 1 38.62 9.89 -16.69
C MET A 1 37.69 8.85 -17.32
N PHE A 2 36.88 9.22 -18.31
CA PHE A 2 35.92 8.30 -18.93
C PHE A 2 36.64 7.26 -19.79
N THR A 3 36.38 5.96 -19.60
CA THR A 3 37.02 4.92 -20.42
C THR A 3 36.25 4.73 -21.73
N ARG A 4 36.95 4.27 -22.78
CA ARG A 4 36.32 3.96 -24.08
C ARG A 4 35.23 2.89 -23.95
N ARG A 5 35.37 1.96 -22.99
CA ARG A 5 34.36 0.94 -22.69
C ARG A 5 33.11 1.54 -22.07
N ASP A 6 33.24 2.52 -21.17
CA ASP A 6 32.09 3.24 -20.61
C ASP A 6 31.36 4.05 -21.68
N MET A 7 32.10 4.66 -22.60
CA MET A 7 31.52 5.42 -23.72
C MET A 7 30.73 4.51 -24.67
N LEU A 8 31.29 3.35 -25.03
CA LEU A 8 30.62 2.37 -25.89
C LEU A 8 29.39 1.74 -25.19
N GLY A 9 29.50 1.42 -23.90
CA GLY A 9 28.37 0.90 -23.11
C GLY A 9 27.22 1.91 -23.02
N ARG A 10 27.52 3.19 -22.82
CA ARG A 10 26.51 4.28 -22.82
C ARG A 10 25.90 4.52 -24.20
N LEU A 11 26.68 4.41 -25.27
CA LEU A 11 26.18 4.49 -26.64
C LEU A 11 25.23 3.35 -26.97
N VAL A 12 25.54 2.12 -26.56
CA VAL A 12 24.67 0.95 -26.75
C VAL A 12 23.36 1.10 -25.95
N TRP A 13 23.44 1.58 -24.71
CA TRP A 13 22.24 1.92 -23.94
C TRP A 13 21.43 3.05 -24.58
N GLY A 14 22.07 4.09 -25.09
CA GLY A 14 21.39 5.18 -25.81
C GLY A 14 20.72 4.71 -27.11
N LEU A 15 21.38 3.84 -27.87
CA LEU A 15 20.90 3.24 -29.12
C LEU A 15 19.74 2.26 -28.90
N THR A 16 19.61 1.66 -27.71
CA THR A 16 18.50 0.75 -27.37
C THR A 16 17.36 1.47 -26.66
N PHE A 17 17.65 2.52 -25.88
CA PHE A 17 16.67 3.33 -25.17
C PHE A 17 15.78 4.13 -26.13
N LEU A 18 16.35 4.80 -27.13
CA LEU A 18 15.59 5.61 -28.09
C LEU A 18 14.55 4.80 -28.91
N PRO A 19 14.89 3.63 -29.49
CA PRO A 19 13.89 2.76 -30.10
C PRO A 19 12.85 2.27 -29.10
N SER A 20 13.25 1.92 -27.87
CA SER A 20 12.31 1.47 -26.83
C SER A 20 11.28 2.53 -26.48
N VAL A 21 11.67 3.81 -26.45
CA VAL A 21 10.73 4.94 -26.28
C VAL A 21 9.89 5.17 -27.54
N ALA A 22 10.49 5.08 -28.74
CA ALA A 22 9.78 5.28 -30.00
C ALA A 22 8.69 4.22 -30.28
N PHE A 23 8.90 2.99 -29.80
CA PHE A 23 7.94 1.89 -29.90
C PHE A 23 7.04 1.73 -28.67
N ALA A 24 7.27 2.49 -27.59
CA ALA A 24 6.40 2.49 -26.44
C ALA A 24 5.03 3.12 -26.78
N PRO A 25 3.93 2.68 -26.15
CA PRO A 25 2.64 3.34 -26.27
C PRO A 25 2.77 4.84 -25.99
N ARG A 26 2.19 5.68 -26.87
CA ARG A 26 2.21 7.15 -26.73
C ARG A 26 1.72 7.62 -25.37
N SER A 27 0.79 6.89 -24.76
CA SER A 27 0.30 7.16 -23.40
C SER A 27 1.40 7.04 -22.35
N ILE A 28 2.24 6.00 -22.40
CA ILE A 28 3.34 5.79 -21.45
C ILE A 28 4.41 6.88 -21.63
N VAL A 29 4.77 7.18 -22.88
CA VAL A 29 5.74 8.24 -23.19
C VAL A 29 5.23 9.60 -22.71
N ASN A 30 3.96 9.92 -22.95
CA ASN A 30 3.35 11.16 -22.49
C ASN A 30 3.31 11.26 -20.97
N THR A 31 2.86 10.22 -20.25
CA THR A 31 2.83 10.24 -18.76
C THR A 31 4.23 10.38 -18.14
N LEU A 32 5.27 9.92 -18.85
CA LEU A 32 6.65 9.96 -18.34
C LEU A 32 7.34 11.30 -18.62
N LEU A 33 6.95 12.00 -19.69
CA LEU A 33 7.57 13.28 -20.10
C LEU A 33 6.73 14.51 -19.73
N PHE A 34 5.42 14.35 -19.60
CA PHE A 34 4.48 15.42 -19.40
C PHE A 34 3.53 15.06 -18.26
N GLU A 35 3.15 16.07 -17.49
CA GLU A 35 2.05 15.90 -16.54
C GLU A 35 0.77 15.54 -17.31
N PRO A 36 -0.06 14.64 -16.78
CA PRO A 36 -1.33 14.34 -17.43
C PRO A 36 -2.20 15.60 -17.47
N ASP A 37 -2.76 15.90 -18.64
CA ASP A 37 -3.75 16.97 -18.79
C ASP A 37 -4.95 16.68 -17.89
N GLY A 38 -5.15 17.51 -16.88
CA GLY A 38 -6.23 17.36 -15.91
C GLY A 38 -6.48 18.66 -15.18
N ALA A 39 -7.75 18.94 -14.88
CA ALA A 39 -8.08 20.06 -14.01
C ALA A 39 -7.40 19.84 -12.64
N LEU A 40 -6.63 20.83 -12.19
CA LEU A 40 -6.09 20.81 -10.84
C LEU A 40 -7.26 20.83 -9.85
N VAL A 41 -7.48 19.70 -9.18
CA VAL A 41 -8.50 19.59 -8.14
C VAL A 41 -7.84 19.94 -6.82
N PRO A 42 -8.43 20.82 -5.99
CA PRO A 42 -7.90 21.09 -4.65
C PRO A 42 -7.82 19.78 -3.87
N ALA A 43 -6.71 19.60 -3.16
CA ALA A 43 -6.51 18.41 -2.35
C ALA A 43 -7.66 18.26 -1.35
N LYS A 44 -8.26 17.07 -1.29
CA LYS A 44 -9.29 16.76 -0.30
C LYS A 44 -8.69 16.94 1.10
N PRO A 45 -9.30 17.73 1.99
CA PRO A 45 -8.79 17.88 3.36
C PRO A 45 -8.74 16.51 4.04
N LEU A 46 -7.61 16.23 4.71
CA LEU A 46 -7.45 15.01 5.46
C LEU A 46 -8.32 15.06 6.71
N PRO A 47 -9.10 13.99 7.01
CA PRO A 47 -9.81 13.92 8.27
C PRO A 47 -8.80 13.92 9.44
N PRO A 48 -9.16 14.52 10.59
CA PRO A 48 -8.28 14.53 11.76
C PRO A 48 -8.01 13.10 12.26
N ASN A 49 -6.80 12.86 12.75
CA ASN A 49 -6.46 11.58 13.38
C ASN A 49 -7.19 11.44 14.73
N PRO A 50 -8.05 10.44 14.93
CA PRO A 50 -8.78 10.27 16.18
C PRO A 50 -7.92 9.68 17.32
N PHE A 51 -6.69 9.24 17.02
CA PHE A 51 -5.74 8.67 17.97
C PHE A 51 -4.67 9.69 18.37
N MET A 52 -5.10 10.79 18.98
CA MET A 52 -4.23 11.89 19.43
C MET A 52 -4.39 12.14 20.93
N ARG A 53 -3.32 12.63 21.57
CA ARG A 53 -3.31 13.14 22.96
C ARG A 53 -2.24 14.24 23.06
N ASP A 54 -2.61 15.39 23.63
CA ASP A 54 -1.72 16.55 23.83
C ASP A 54 -0.95 16.96 22.55
N GLY A 55 -1.65 16.96 21.41
CA GLY A 55 -1.08 17.31 20.10
C GLY A 55 -0.18 16.25 19.47
N LYS A 56 -0.05 15.05 20.08
CA LYS A 56 0.80 13.96 19.59
C LYS A 56 -0.01 12.72 19.22
N ALA A 57 0.44 12.00 18.20
CA ALA A 57 -0.15 10.73 17.80
C ALA A 57 0.15 9.64 18.83
N LEU A 58 -0.85 8.82 19.14
CA LEU A 58 -0.71 7.67 20.02
C LEU A 58 -0.12 6.49 19.25
N VAL A 59 0.85 5.81 19.86
CA VAL A 59 1.48 4.60 19.34
C VAL A 59 1.47 3.55 20.45
N ALA A 60 1.10 2.32 20.13
CA ALA A 60 1.15 1.19 21.03
C ALA A 60 2.05 0.10 20.46
N ILE A 61 2.84 -0.53 21.33
CA ILE A 61 3.64 -1.71 21.01
C ILE A 61 3.16 -2.85 21.90
N VAL A 62 2.74 -3.94 21.28
CA VAL A 62 2.29 -5.15 21.97
C VAL A 62 3.13 -6.32 21.46
N ARG A 63 3.49 -7.25 22.33
CA ARG A 63 4.25 -8.47 22.01
C ARG A 63 3.46 -9.70 22.44
N GLY A 64 3.53 -10.76 21.65
CA GLY A 64 2.81 -12.01 21.88
C GLY A 64 2.78 -12.86 20.60
N ASP A 65 2.03 -13.95 20.65
CA ASP A 65 1.97 -14.93 19.55
C ASP A 65 0.57 -15.03 18.90
N ASP A 66 -0.45 -14.38 19.47
CA ASP A 66 -1.81 -14.30 18.93
C ASP A 66 -2.07 -12.92 18.29
N PRO A 67 -2.08 -12.81 16.94
CA PRO A 67 -2.32 -11.57 16.22
C PRO A 67 -3.60 -10.85 16.63
N LEU A 68 -4.67 -11.59 16.93
CA LEU A 68 -5.94 -11.00 17.26
C LEU A 68 -5.91 -10.36 18.65
N ALA A 69 -5.48 -11.12 19.66
CA ALA A 69 -5.38 -10.62 21.02
C ALA A 69 -4.42 -9.42 21.10
N MET A 70 -3.29 -9.49 20.38
CA MET A 70 -2.34 -8.40 20.27
C MET A 70 -2.95 -7.15 19.63
N LEU A 71 -3.71 -7.31 18.54
CA LEU A 71 -4.35 -6.20 17.85
C LEU A 71 -5.44 -5.54 18.72
N GLN A 72 -6.26 -6.35 19.42
CA GLN A 72 -7.25 -5.85 20.37
C GLN A 72 -6.57 -5.07 21.51
N ALA A 73 -5.51 -5.62 22.11
CA ALA A 73 -4.75 -4.95 23.17
C ALA A 73 -4.14 -3.63 22.66
N GLY A 74 -3.54 -3.62 21.48
CA GLY A 74 -2.94 -2.43 20.88
C GLY A 74 -3.97 -1.34 20.60
N LEU A 75 -5.13 -1.71 20.05
CA LEU A 75 -6.24 -0.79 19.82
C LEU A 75 -6.77 -0.21 21.13
N ASN A 76 -6.93 -1.04 22.17
CA ASN A 76 -7.40 -0.58 23.48
C ASN A 76 -6.43 0.44 24.12
N LEU A 77 -5.12 0.22 24.00
CA LEU A 77 -4.10 1.16 24.50
C LEU A 77 -4.17 2.54 23.85
N ILE A 78 -4.60 2.63 22.58
CA ILE A 78 -4.78 3.92 21.88
C ILE A 78 -6.22 4.44 21.96
N GLY A 79 -7.09 3.78 22.72
CA GLY A 79 -8.45 4.24 23.01
C GLY A 79 -9.57 3.56 22.20
N GLY A 80 -9.28 2.44 21.55
CA GLY A 80 -10.25 1.51 20.97
C GLY A 80 -10.62 1.79 19.52
N ILE A 81 -11.06 0.74 18.81
CA ILE A 81 -11.47 0.82 17.40
C ILE A 81 -12.69 1.75 17.17
N GLY A 82 -13.53 1.93 18.19
CA GLY A 82 -14.71 2.79 18.13
C GLY A 82 -14.41 4.24 17.73
N ARG A 83 -13.19 4.73 18.02
CA ARG A 83 -12.70 6.06 17.61
C ARG A 83 -12.70 6.29 16.09
N LEU A 84 -12.69 5.23 15.29
CA LEU A 84 -12.76 5.31 13.82
C LEU A 84 -14.18 5.59 13.30
N GLY A 85 -15.21 5.39 14.13
CA GLY A 85 -16.61 5.58 13.76
C GLY A 85 -16.99 4.80 12.51
N LEU A 86 -16.79 3.48 12.51
CA LEU A 86 -16.89 2.64 11.31
C LEU A 86 -18.33 2.24 10.94
N HIS A 87 -19.29 2.45 11.84
CA HIS A 87 -20.69 2.05 11.62
C HIS A 87 -21.24 2.59 10.30
N GLY A 88 -21.77 1.70 9.46
CA GLY A 88 -22.35 2.04 8.16
C GLY A 88 -21.35 2.46 7.09
N LYS A 89 -20.04 2.48 7.37
CA LYS A 89 -19.01 2.88 6.39
C LYS A 89 -18.56 1.70 5.52
N ARG A 90 -18.16 1.98 4.28
CA ARG A 90 -17.36 1.08 3.45
C ARG A 90 -15.89 1.33 3.73
N VAL A 91 -15.15 0.29 4.10
CA VAL A 91 -13.77 0.38 4.59
C VAL A 91 -12.83 -0.37 3.65
N LEU A 92 -11.75 0.30 3.24
CA LEU A 92 -10.62 -0.33 2.55
C LEU A 92 -9.52 -0.64 3.56
N ILE A 93 -9.09 -1.89 3.62
CA ILE A 93 -7.89 -2.30 4.36
C ILE A 93 -6.76 -2.44 3.36
N LYS A 94 -5.69 -1.65 3.56
CA LYS A 94 -4.48 -1.66 2.75
C LYS A 94 -3.35 -2.39 3.50
N PRO A 95 -3.19 -3.71 3.33
CA PRO A 95 -2.04 -4.42 3.88
C PRO A 95 -0.74 -4.02 3.16
N ASN A 96 0.38 -4.64 3.54
CA ASN A 96 1.62 -4.61 2.77
C ASN A 96 1.77 -5.95 2.01
N VAL A 97 1.45 -5.96 0.72
CA VAL A 97 1.50 -7.13 -0.18
C VAL A 97 2.36 -6.77 -1.40
N VAL A 98 3.64 -6.53 -1.13
CA VAL A 98 4.62 -6.10 -2.14
C VAL A 98 4.97 -7.20 -3.16
N ASN A 99 4.89 -8.46 -2.76
CA ASN A 99 5.24 -9.65 -3.55
C ASN A 99 4.50 -10.90 -3.04
N ASP A 100 4.86 -12.07 -3.57
CA ASP A 100 4.32 -13.40 -3.28
C ASP A 100 5.04 -14.15 -2.16
N ARG A 101 6.03 -13.53 -1.50
CA ARG A 101 6.80 -14.16 -0.44
C ARG A 101 6.05 -14.15 0.89
N PRO A 102 6.26 -15.18 1.73
CA PRO A 102 5.68 -15.20 3.07
C PRO A 102 6.19 -14.03 3.94
N PRO A 103 5.55 -13.78 5.09
CA PRO A 103 6.06 -12.83 6.07
C PRO A 103 7.54 -13.09 6.42
N PRO A 104 8.34 -12.05 6.71
CA PRO A 104 7.91 -10.69 7.05
C PRO A 104 7.90 -9.69 5.88
N SER A 105 8.20 -10.12 4.64
CA SER A 105 8.16 -9.19 3.49
C SER A 105 6.76 -8.70 3.14
N THR A 106 5.74 -9.47 3.54
CA THR A 106 4.32 -9.12 3.42
C THR A 106 3.64 -9.21 4.79
N THR A 107 2.53 -8.49 4.98
CA THR A 107 1.73 -8.58 6.20
C THR A 107 1.20 -10.00 6.37
N HIS A 108 1.34 -10.57 7.56
CA HIS A 108 0.85 -11.92 7.83
C HIS A 108 -0.68 -12.01 7.61
N PRO A 109 -1.21 -13.00 6.86
CA PRO A 109 -2.65 -13.09 6.55
C PRO A 109 -3.55 -13.16 7.79
N LYS A 110 -3.11 -13.85 8.86
CA LYS A 110 -3.78 -13.82 10.18
C LYS A 110 -3.97 -12.41 10.76
N VAL A 111 -3.01 -11.50 10.56
CA VAL A 111 -3.16 -10.09 10.99
C VAL A 111 -4.23 -9.40 10.16
N VAL A 112 -4.23 -9.59 8.83
CA VAL A 112 -5.25 -9.02 7.93
C VAL A 112 -6.64 -9.53 8.30
N ALA A 113 -6.79 -10.84 8.54
CA ALA A 113 -8.03 -11.45 8.98
C ALA A 113 -8.52 -10.89 10.32
N ALA A 114 -7.62 -10.69 11.29
CA ALA A 114 -7.95 -10.07 12.57
C ALA A 114 -8.46 -8.63 12.39
N VAL A 115 -7.81 -7.80 11.55
CA VAL A 115 -8.28 -6.44 11.24
C VAL A 115 -9.66 -6.47 10.59
N VAL A 116 -9.86 -7.32 9.56
CA VAL A 116 -11.17 -7.48 8.89
C VAL A 116 -12.26 -7.81 9.91
N ARG A 117 -11.98 -8.73 10.84
CA ARG A 117 -12.94 -9.12 11.87
C ARG A 117 -13.32 -7.97 12.77
N LEU A 118 -12.34 -7.26 13.33
CA LEU A 118 -12.58 -6.12 14.22
C LEU A 118 -13.31 -4.97 13.52
N VAL A 119 -12.99 -4.70 12.25
CA VAL A 119 -13.66 -3.67 11.44
C VAL A 119 -15.13 -4.03 11.20
N ARG A 120 -15.44 -5.31 10.95
CA ARG A 120 -16.82 -5.80 10.81
C ARG A 120 -17.58 -5.74 12.14
N GLU A 121 -16.96 -6.19 13.23
CA GLU A 121 -17.51 -6.09 14.59
C GLU A 121 -17.81 -4.64 14.99
N ALA A 122 -17.01 -3.67 14.50
CA ALA A 122 -17.24 -2.24 14.67
C ALA A 122 -18.36 -1.65 13.79
N GLY A 123 -19.07 -2.47 13.02
CA GLY A 123 -20.27 -2.09 12.27
C GLY A 123 -20.04 -1.58 10.84
N ALA A 124 -18.86 -1.82 10.25
CA ALA A 124 -18.61 -1.47 8.85
C ALA A 124 -19.64 -2.15 7.92
N GLN A 125 -20.21 -1.38 7.00
CA GLN A 125 -21.17 -1.88 6.00
C GLN A 125 -20.50 -2.84 5.01
N ALA A 126 -19.28 -2.51 4.59
CA ALA A 126 -18.49 -3.33 3.68
C ALA A 126 -17.00 -3.21 4.01
N VAL A 127 -16.25 -4.28 3.79
CA VAL A 127 -14.81 -4.31 3.98
C VAL A 127 -14.17 -4.89 2.73
N THR A 128 -13.28 -4.11 2.11
CA THR A 128 -12.48 -4.52 0.96
C THR A 128 -11.03 -4.59 1.38
N VAL A 129 -10.32 -5.65 1.02
CA VAL A 129 -8.86 -5.72 1.16
C VAL A 129 -8.26 -5.52 -0.22
N ALA A 130 -7.43 -4.48 -0.37
CA ALA A 130 -6.71 -4.27 -1.62
C ALA A 130 -5.36 -3.61 -1.37
N ASP A 131 -4.39 -3.93 -2.22
CA ASP A 131 -3.07 -3.30 -2.21
C ASP A 131 -2.51 -3.24 -3.64
N SER A 132 -1.48 -2.43 -3.82
CA SER A 132 -0.70 -2.42 -5.06
C SER A 132 0.64 -3.09 -4.83
N SER A 133 0.87 -4.24 -5.47
CA SER A 133 2.18 -4.89 -5.45
C SER A 133 3.24 -4.05 -6.16
N GLY A 134 4.51 -4.41 -5.98
CA GLY A 134 5.61 -3.76 -6.70
C GLY A 134 5.42 -3.83 -8.22
N ILE A 135 5.96 -2.85 -8.96
CA ILE A 135 5.71 -2.71 -10.40
C ILE A 135 6.09 -3.96 -11.22
N ILE A 136 7.12 -4.69 -10.77
CA ILE A 136 7.59 -5.94 -11.40
C ILE A 136 6.84 -7.19 -10.91
N ARG A 137 5.88 -7.03 -10.00
CA ARG A 137 5.14 -8.10 -9.33
C ARG A 137 3.66 -8.12 -9.72
N PHE A 138 3.22 -7.27 -10.65
CA PHE A 138 1.85 -7.36 -11.16
C PHE A 138 1.56 -8.73 -11.79
N PRO A 139 0.30 -9.23 -11.69
CA PRO A 139 -0.87 -8.56 -11.12
C PRO A 139 -0.94 -8.67 -9.58
N SER A 140 -1.40 -7.61 -8.90
CA SER A 140 -1.54 -7.58 -7.42
C SER A 140 -2.44 -8.70 -6.89
N SER A 141 -3.44 -9.11 -7.65
CA SER A 141 -4.36 -10.20 -7.30
C SER A 141 -3.65 -11.54 -7.12
N ALA A 142 -2.60 -11.82 -7.91
CA ALA A 142 -1.81 -13.04 -7.77
C ALA A 142 -1.03 -13.04 -6.44
N ASN A 143 -0.46 -11.90 -6.05
CA ASN A 143 0.26 -11.78 -4.77
C ASN A 143 -0.68 -11.91 -3.57
N LEU A 144 -1.87 -11.30 -3.63
CA LEU A 144 -2.89 -11.46 -2.59
C LEU A 144 -3.27 -12.94 -2.42
N ALA A 145 -3.56 -13.63 -3.53
CA ALA A 145 -3.92 -15.05 -3.49
C ALA A 145 -2.76 -15.93 -2.97
N ALA A 146 -1.53 -15.69 -3.42
CA ALA A 146 -0.34 -16.43 -3.02
C ALA A 146 0.00 -16.24 -1.53
N THR A 147 -0.26 -15.05 -0.98
CA THR A 147 -0.05 -14.74 0.44
C THR A 147 -1.23 -15.16 1.34
N GLY A 148 -2.25 -15.80 0.78
CA GLY A 148 -3.40 -16.30 1.52
C GLY A 148 -4.42 -15.24 1.89
N ILE A 149 -4.38 -14.08 1.24
CA ILE A 149 -5.37 -12.99 1.38
C ILE A 149 -6.36 -13.14 0.22
N LYS A 150 -7.54 -13.68 0.50
CA LYS A 150 -8.62 -13.94 -0.47
C LYS A 150 -9.92 -13.31 -0.01
#